data_AF-A0A0L0LKC2-F1
#
_entry.id   AF-A0A0L0LKC2-F1
#
_cell.length_a   1.000
_cell.length_b   1.000
_cell.length_c   1.000
_cell.angle_alpha   90.00
_cell.angle_beta   90.00
_cell.angle_gamma   90.00
#
_symmetry.space_group_name_H-M   'P 1'
#
loop_
_entity.id
_entity.type
_entity.pdbx_description
1 polymer ?
#
loop_
_entity_poly.entity_id
_entity_poly.type
_entity_poly.pdbx_seq_one_letter_code
_entity_poly.pdbx_strand_id
1 'polypeptide(L)'
;MNEDIQKNIKDEVLKKIESGQVGMRSKTYFLIKLALLSVVVVLITLISVFLLSFIIFGMSLDGSLFLVRFGGAGWYHFIFALPWYLLAIDVLLLILLDWILKSFRFGYKSPVVLLFIGTFLTITIASTLINLTPFHQNIMRKVNEKKIPLFPNIYSGVKSEIQKPGTYKGFVGEMNGNRFEFTFSRGITPETEVVQVVALEGINVDDYLDSGDLVFVAGSIKDGEITAYGIKKLR
;
A
#
# COMPACT_ATOMS: atom_id res chain seq x y z
N MET A 1 -49.06 -4.08 29.86
CA MET A 1 -48.92 -3.50 28.50
C MET A 1 -47.80 -4.20 27.70
N ASN A 2 -47.67 -5.54 27.80
CA ASN A 2 -46.61 -6.32 27.13
C ASN A 2 -47.14 -7.65 26.55
N GLU A 3 -48.21 -8.23 27.11
CA GLU A 3 -48.81 -9.46 26.60
C GLU A 3 -49.56 -9.28 25.28
N ASP A 4 -50.28 -8.17 25.09
CA ASP A 4 -51.02 -7.91 23.85
C ASP A 4 -50.10 -7.71 22.64
N ILE A 5 -48.92 -7.11 22.85
CA ILE A 5 -47.90 -6.93 21.80
C ILE A 5 -47.33 -8.30 21.38
N GLN A 6 -47.06 -9.19 22.34
CA GLN A 6 -46.56 -10.53 22.04
C GLN A 6 -47.59 -11.41 21.34
N LYS A 7 -48.87 -11.34 21.74
CA LYS A 7 -49.95 -12.05 21.03
C LYS A 7 -50.08 -11.57 19.58
N ASN A 8 -50.03 -10.26 19.36
CA ASN A 8 -50.19 -9.69 18.03
C ASN A 8 -49.05 -10.09 17.08
N ILE A 9 -47.79 -10.06 17.55
CA ILE A 9 -46.63 -10.52 16.76
C ILE A 9 -46.74 -12.02 16.45
N LYS A 10 -47.16 -12.84 17.44
CA LYS A 10 -47.29 -14.29 17.26
C LYS A 10 -48.34 -14.63 16.21
N ASP A 11 -49.51 -13.98 16.26
CA ASP A 11 -50.61 -14.20 15.32
C ASP A 11 -50.27 -13.67 13.91
N GLU A 12 -49.51 -12.58 13.80
CA GLU A 12 -49.02 -12.06 12.52
C GLU A 12 -48.01 -13.03 11.86
N VAL A 13 -47.09 -13.61 12.65
CA VAL A 13 -46.14 -14.61 12.18
C VAL A 13 -46.85 -15.90 11.76
N LEU A 14 -47.83 -16.37 12.55
CA LEU A 14 -48.65 -17.54 12.20
C LEU A 14 -49.41 -17.33 10.89
N LYS A 15 -50.07 -16.17 10.71
CA LYS A 15 -50.73 -15.81 9.43
C LYS A 15 -49.76 -15.78 8.25
N LYS A 16 -48.54 -15.29 8.43
CA LYS A 16 -47.50 -15.26 7.37
C LYS A 16 -46.99 -16.67 7.01
N ILE A 17 -46.96 -17.59 7.98
CA ILE A 17 -46.62 -19.00 7.76
C ILE A 17 -47.76 -19.72 7.05
N GLU A 18 -49.01 -19.56 7.52
CA GLU A 18 -50.21 -20.19 6.94
C GLU A 18 -50.53 -19.69 5.53
N SER A 19 -50.29 -18.41 5.24
CA SER A 19 -50.48 -17.82 3.90
C SER A 19 -49.41 -18.23 2.88
N GLY A 20 -48.44 -19.08 3.25
CA GLY A 20 -47.39 -19.56 2.35
C GLY A 20 -46.39 -18.48 1.91
N GLN A 21 -46.46 -17.27 2.48
CA GLN A 21 -45.55 -16.17 2.17
C GLN A 21 -44.12 -16.46 2.65
N VAL A 22 -43.95 -17.38 3.61
CA VAL A 22 -42.65 -17.88 4.07
C VAL A 22 -42.36 -19.24 3.43
N GLY A 23 -41.94 -19.22 2.15
CA GLY A 23 -41.52 -20.43 1.46
C GLY A 23 -40.30 -21.07 2.14
N MET A 24 -40.41 -22.32 2.56
CA MET A 24 -39.28 -23.10 3.09
C MET A 24 -38.21 -23.24 1.99
N ARG A 25 -37.10 -22.49 2.12
CA ARG A 25 -35.94 -22.67 1.24
C ARG A 25 -35.12 -23.88 1.72
N SER A 26 -34.58 -24.65 0.78
CA SER A 26 -33.77 -25.82 1.11
C SER A 26 -32.52 -25.43 1.91
N LYS A 27 -32.08 -26.31 2.81
CA LYS A 27 -30.82 -26.13 3.57
C LYS A 27 -29.61 -25.94 2.65
N THR A 28 -29.64 -26.59 1.48
CA THR A 28 -28.60 -26.48 0.44
C THR A 28 -28.48 -25.08 -0.14
N TYR A 29 -29.59 -24.37 -0.34
CA TYR A 29 -29.56 -22.97 -0.81
C TYR A 29 -28.78 -22.07 0.18
N PHE A 30 -29.01 -22.25 1.48
CA PHE A 30 -28.30 -21.48 2.51
C PHE A 30 -26.82 -21.86 2.59
N LEU A 31 -26.48 -23.14 2.48
CA LEU A 31 -25.09 -23.61 2.46
C LEU A 31 -24.31 -23.07 1.25
N ILE A 32 -24.90 -23.13 0.05
CA ILE A 32 -24.27 -22.60 -1.17
C ILE A 32 -24.09 -21.09 -1.06
N LYS A 33 -25.12 -20.36 -0.59
CA LYS A 33 -25.02 -18.92 -0.39
C LYS A 33 -23.90 -18.57 0.60
N LEU A 34 -23.79 -19.29 1.71
CA LEU A 34 -22.74 -19.08 2.70
C LEU A 34 -21.35 -19.38 2.12
N ALA A 35 -21.19 -20.52 1.45
CA ALA A 35 -19.93 -20.92 0.82
C ALA A 35 -19.48 -19.89 -0.22
N LEU A 36 -20.37 -19.45 -1.10
CA LEU A 36 -20.08 -18.43 -2.10
C LEU A 36 -19.65 -17.11 -1.46
N LEU A 37 -20.38 -16.66 -0.44
CA LEU A 37 -20.06 -15.44 0.30
C LEU A 37 -18.68 -15.54 0.98
N SER A 38 -18.37 -16.68 1.59
CA SER A 38 -17.06 -16.93 2.20
C SER A 38 -15.93 -16.91 1.18
N VAL A 39 -16.11 -17.50 -0.01
CA VAL A 39 -15.11 -17.44 -1.08
C VAL A 39 -14.85 -16.00 -1.53
N VAL A 40 -15.91 -15.20 -1.69
CA VAL A 40 -15.79 -13.78 -2.06
C VAL A 40 -15.03 -12.99 -0.98
N VAL A 41 -15.35 -13.20 0.30
CA VAL A 41 -14.65 -12.57 1.43
C VAL A 41 -13.16 -12.92 1.43
N VAL A 42 -12.81 -14.18 1.23
CA VAL A 42 -11.42 -14.63 1.17
C VAL A 42 -10.70 -13.99 -0.02
N LEU A 43 -11.33 -13.97 -1.19
CA LEU A 43 -10.75 -13.42 -2.40
C LEU A 43 -10.52 -11.91 -2.30
N ILE A 44 -11.49 -11.15 -1.79
CA ILE A 44 -11.34 -9.71 -1.53
C ILE A 44 -10.19 -9.46 -0.54
N THR A 45 -10.17 -10.21 0.57
CA THR A 45 -9.10 -10.11 1.58
C THR A 45 -7.73 -10.37 0.95
N LEU A 46 -7.58 -11.44 0.14
CA LEU A 46 -6.32 -11.77 -0.52
C LEU A 46 -5.88 -10.68 -1.51
N ILE A 47 -6.82 -10.11 -2.27
CA ILE A 47 -6.52 -9.01 -3.20
C ILE A 47 -6.07 -7.77 -2.42
N SER A 48 -6.78 -7.38 -1.35
CA SER A 48 -6.38 -6.24 -0.52
C SER A 48 -5.01 -6.43 0.10
N VAL A 49 -4.75 -7.61 0.68
CA VAL A 49 -3.43 -7.95 1.23
C VAL A 49 -2.34 -7.86 0.16
N PHE A 50 -2.59 -8.38 -1.04
CA PHE A 50 -1.64 -8.29 -2.15
C PHE A 50 -1.39 -6.85 -2.59
N LEU A 51 -2.45 -6.04 -2.75
CA LEU A 51 -2.35 -4.64 -3.15
C LEU A 51 -1.58 -3.81 -2.13
N LEU A 52 -1.94 -3.92 -0.85
CA LEU A 52 -1.26 -3.17 0.21
C LEU A 52 0.21 -3.61 0.33
N SER A 53 0.49 -4.91 0.26
CA SER A 53 1.88 -5.41 0.25
C SER A 53 2.66 -4.89 -0.96
N PHE A 54 2.04 -4.85 -2.14
CA PHE A 54 2.64 -4.30 -3.36
C PHE A 54 2.93 -2.80 -3.24
N ILE A 55 2.04 -2.01 -2.63
CA ILE A 55 2.26 -0.59 -2.36
C ILE A 55 3.50 -0.42 -1.47
N ILE A 56 3.56 -1.14 -0.34
CA ILE A 56 4.68 -1.06 0.59
C ILE A 56 5.99 -1.48 -0.10
N PHE A 57 5.96 -2.55 -0.89
CA PHE A 57 7.11 -3.02 -1.67
C PHE A 57 7.60 -1.95 -2.67
N GLY A 58 6.71 -1.36 -3.47
CA GLY A 58 7.09 -0.30 -4.42
C GLY A 58 7.69 0.92 -3.71
N MET A 59 7.10 1.33 -2.58
CA MET A 59 7.63 2.42 -1.77
C MET A 59 8.99 2.12 -1.15
N SER A 60 9.26 0.85 -0.81
CA SER A 60 10.56 0.42 -0.32
C SER A 60 11.65 0.45 -1.40
N LEU A 61 11.29 0.21 -2.67
CA LEU A 61 12.23 0.26 -3.79
C LEU A 61 12.65 1.69 -4.11
N ASP A 62 11.69 2.60 -4.15
CA ASP A 62 11.93 4.02 -4.47
C ASP A 62 12.50 4.81 -3.28
N GLY A 63 12.58 4.20 -2.10
CA GLY A 63 13.04 4.85 -0.88
C GLY A 63 12.06 5.88 -0.30
N SER A 64 10.83 5.96 -0.83
CA SER A 64 9.84 6.93 -0.36
C SER A 64 9.43 6.71 1.08
N LEU A 65 9.51 5.48 1.61
CA LEU A 65 9.32 5.21 3.05
C LEU A 65 10.27 6.02 3.95
N PHE A 66 11.46 6.41 3.44
CA PHE A 66 12.41 7.21 4.20
C PHE A 66 12.01 8.68 4.30
N LEU A 67 11.17 9.17 3.38
CA LEU A 67 10.70 10.55 3.39
C LEU A 67 10.03 10.92 4.70
N VAL A 68 9.26 10.00 5.29
CA VAL A 68 8.55 10.19 6.56
C VAL A 68 9.48 10.61 7.72
N ARG A 69 10.77 10.28 7.63
CA ARG A 69 11.77 10.62 8.67
C ARG A 69 12.26 12.06 8.58
N PHE A 70 12.02 12.78 7.48
CA PHE A 70 12.51 14.14 7.24
C PHE A 70 11.49 15.23 7.62
N GLY A 71 10.66 14.98 8.64
CA GLY A 71 9.71 15.96 9.17
C GLY A 71 8.58 16.32 8.20
N GLY A 72 8.06 17.55 8.30
CA GLY A 72 6.86 17.99 7.57
C GLY A 72 7.02 17.99 6.04
N ALA A 73 8.17 18.41 5.53
CA ALA A 73 8.47 18.37 4.09
C ALA A 73 8.53 16.93 3.57
N GLY A 74 9.13 16.03 4.35
CA GLY A 74 9.16 14.61 4.07
C GLY A 74 7.76 13.97 4.01
N TRP A 75 6.88 14.30 4.96
CA TRP A 75 5.49 13.85 4.96
C TRP A 75 4.71 14.33 3.72
N TYR A 76 4.90 15.58 3.31
CA TYR A 76 4.30 16.12 2.10
C TYR A 76 4.69 15.27 0.88
N HIS A 77 5.98 15.11 0.62
CA HIS A 77 6.46 14.32 -0.52
C HIS A 77 6.06 12.84 -0.44
N PHE A 78 6.03 12.26 0.76
CA PHE A 78 5.56 10.90 0.99
C PHE A 78 4.11 10.71 0.54
N ILE A 79 3.22 11.62 0.92
CA ILE A 79 1.80 11.61 0.58
C ILE A 79 1.61 11.73 -0.95
N PHE A 80 2.37 12.59 -1.61
CA PHE A 80 2.32 12.71 -3.08
C PHE A 80 2.92 11.50 -3.82
N ALA A 81 3.90 10.81 -3.21
CA ALA A 81 4.53 9.62 -3.80
C ALA A 81 3.67 8.35 -3.69
N LEU A 82 2.58 8.39 -2.92
CA LEU A 82 1.66 7.26 -2.78
C LEU A 82 0.96 6.96 -4.13
N PRO A 83 0.83 5.68 -4.50
CA PRO A 83 0.03 5.28 -5.65
C PRO A 83 -1.47 5.40 -5.31
N TRP A 84 -2.00 6.62 -5.34
CA TRP A 84 -3.38 6.95 -4.96
C TRP A 84 -4.44 6.09 -5.62
N TYR A 85 -4.22 5.70 -6.88
CA TYR A 85 -5.11 4.81 -7.60
C TYR A 85 -5.22 3.42 -6.94
N LEU A 86 -4.08 2.82 -6.54
CA LEU A 86 -4.06 1.52 -5.88
C LEU A 86 -4.65 1.61 -4.47
N LEU A 87 -4.34 2.70 -3.75
CA LEU A 87 -4.88 2.95 -2.42
C LEU A 87 -6.40 3.14 -2.47
N ALA A 88 -6.92 3.88 -3.46
CA ALA A 88 -8.35 4.07 -3.65
C ALA A 88 -9.07 2.73 -3.94
N ILE A 89 -8.49 1.87 -4.78
CA ILE A 89 -9.03 0.52 -5.02
C ILE A 89 -9.04 -0.29 -3.73
N ASP A 90 -7.95 -0.27 -2.96
CA ASP A 90 -7.86 -1.02 -1.70
C ASP A 90 -8.90 -0.53 -0.68
N VAL A 91 -9.10 0.79 -0.55
CA VAL A 91 -10.15 1.37 0.30
C VAL A 91 -11.54 0.95 -0.15
N LEU A 92 -11.81 0.91 -1.46
CA LEU A 92 -13.09 0.41 -1.99
C LEU A 92 -13.29 -1.07 -1.67
N LEU A 93 -12.25 -1.89 -1.79
CA LEU A 93 -12.28 -3.30 -1.40
C LEU A 93 -12.54 -3.48 0.09
N LEU A 94 -11.94 -2.65 0.96
CA LEU A 94 -12.19 -2.66 2.40
C LEU A 94 -13.64 -2.30 2.72
N ILE A 95 -14.20 -1.26 2.09
CA ILE A 95 -15.61 -0.87 2.28
C ILE A 95 -16.53 -2.00 1.82
N LEU A 96 -16.24 -2.62 0.67
CA LEU A 96 -17.00 -3.76 0.15
C LEU A 96 -16.91 -4.97 1.10
N LEU A 97 -15.71 -5.26 1.61
CA LEU A 97 -15.46 -6.33 2.56
C LEU A 97 -16.27 -6.13 3.84
N ASP A 98 -16.21 -4.94 4.43
CA ASP A 98 -16.97 -4.58 5.63
C ASP A 98 -18.48 -4.66 5.40
N TRP A 99 -18.96 -4.22 4.25
CA TRP A 99 -20.37 -4.34 3.88
C TRP A 99 -20.80 -5.81 3.80
N ILE A 100 -19.98 -6.68 3.21
CA ILE A 100 -20.22 -8.12 3.18
C ILE A 100 -20.15 -8.73 4.58
N LEU A 101 -19.18 -8.35 5.41
CA LEU A 101 -18.99 -8.87 6.76
C LEU A 101 -20.18 -8.57 7.68
N LYS A 102 -20.86 -7.43 7.49
CA LYS A 102 -22.11 -7.11 8.21
C LYS A 102 -23.24 -8.08 7.91
N SER A 103 -23.25 -8.72 6.76
CA SER A 103 -24.27 -9.73 6.43
C SER A 103 -24.09 -11.03 7.24
N PHE A 104 -22.92 -11.22 7.86
CA PHE A 104 -22.68 -12.34 8.76
C PHE A 104 -23.13 -12.02 10.19
N ARG A 105 -23.56 -13.08 10.90
CA ARG A 105 -24.02 -13.01 12.29
C ARG A 105 -22.99 -12.39 13.25
N PHE A 106 -21.69 -12.50 12.92
CA PHE A 106 -20.58 -11.91 13.67
C PHE A 106 -20.48 -10.39 13.48
N GLY A 107 -20.68 -9.89 12.25
CA GLY A 107 -20.59 -8.46 11.94
C GLY A 107 -21.81 -7.65 12.38
N TYR A 108 -22.98 -8.27 12.47
CA TYR A 108 -24.24 -7.56 12.78
C TYR A 108 -24.25 -6.87 14.15
N LYS A 109 -23.57 -7.42 15.15
CA LYS A 109 -23.57 -6.88 16.53
C LYS A 109 -22.44 -5.90 16.81
N SER A 110 -21.45 -5.81 15.92
CA SER A 110 -20.25 -5.01 16.12
C SER A 110 -20.43 -3.63 15.50
N PRO A 111 -19.99 -2.55 16.18
CA PRO A 111 -19.89 -1.23 15.58
C PRO A 111 -19.09 -1.28 14.27
N VAL A 112 -19.58 -0.60 13.24
CA VAL A 112 -18.96 -0.57 11.90
C VAL A 112 -17.49 -0.18 11.98
N VAL A 113 -17.17 0.81 12.81
CA VAL A 113 -15.81 1.32 12.99
C VAL A 113 -14.87 0.27 13.56
N LEU A 114 -15.34 -0.57 14.49
CA LEU A 114 -14.51 -1.64 15.07
C LEU A 114 -14.23 -2.76 14.06
N LEU A 115 -15.21 -3.09 13.22
CA LEU A 115 -14.99 -4.04 12.12
C LEU A 115 -13.96 -3.49 11.14
N PHE A 116 -14.13 -2.24 10.69
CA PHE A 116 -13.21 -1.59 9.77
C PHE A 116 -11.78 -1.55 10.30
N ILE A 117 -11.60 -1.13 11.56
CA ILE A 117 -10.27 -1.08 12.19
C ILE A 117 -9.68 -2.49 12.29
N GLY A 118 -10.47 -3.49 12.68
CA GLY A 118 -10.02 -4.87 12.80
C GLY A 118 -9.59 -5.48 11.45
N THR A 119 -10.39 -5.28 10.40
CA THR A 119 -10.07 -5.74 9.03
C THR A 119 -8.85 -5.02 8.49
N PHE A 120 -8.78 -3.70 8.63
CA PHE A 120 -7.64 -2.88 8.22
C PHE A 120 -6.34 -3.33 8.92
N LEU A 121 -6.36 -3.53 10.23
CA LEU A 121 -5.19 -3.99 10.98
C LEU A 121 -4.75 -5.39 10.54
N THR A 122 -5.70 -6.31 10.36
CA THR A 122 -5.40 -7.68 9.92
C THR A 122 -4.73 -7.68 8.54
N ILE A 123 -5.28 -6.90 7.60
CA ILE A 123 -4.73 -6.74 6.26
C ILE A 123 -3.36 -6.09 6.31
N THR A 124 -3.17 -5.05 7.13
CA THR A 124 -1.87 -4.37 7.30
C THR A 124 -0.81 -5.32 7.83
N ILE A 125 -1.12 -6.10 8.87
CA ILE A 125 -0.21 -7.09 9.44
C ILE A 125 0.15 -8.16 8.39
N ALA A 126 -0.85 -8.75 7.74
CA ALA A 126 -0.62 -9.77 6.71
C ALA A 126 0.23 -9.23 5.54
N SER A 127 -0.05 -8.01 5.08
CA SER A 127 0.68 -7.35 4.00
C SER A 127 2.14 -7.08 4.38
N THR A 128 2.38 -6.66 5.62
CA THR A 128 3.72 -6.42 6.16
C THR A 128 4.48 -7.74 6.27
N LEU A 129 3.86 -8.81 6.76
CA LEU A 129 4.46 -10.15 6.83
C LEU A 129 4.88 -10.65 5.44
N ILE A 130 4.07 -10.43 4.40
CA ILE A 130 4.45 -10.78 3.02
C ILE A 130 5.65 -9.97 2.57
N ASN A 131 5.74 -8.69 2.90
CA ASN A 131 6.86 -7.83 2.49
C ASN A 131 8.19 -8.19 3.20
N LEU A 132 8.14 -8.90 4.33
CA LEU A 132 9.33 -9.49 4.96
C LEU A 132 9.87 -10.70 4.18
N THR A 133 9.06 -11.30 3.31
CA THR A 133 9.47 -12.40 2.45
C THR A 133 9.94 -11.88 1.08
N PRO A 134 10.80 -12.62 0.34
CA PRO A 134 11.22 -12.23 -1.01
C PRO A 134 10.11 -12.45 -2.06
N PHE A 135 8.84 -12.46 -1.67
CA PHE A 135 7.69 -12.76 -2.53
C PHE A 135 7.63 -11.82 -3.75
N HIS A 136 7.56 -10.50 -3.51
CA HIS A 136 7.50 -9.52 -4.59
C HIS A 136 8.79 -9.48 -5.42
N GLN A 137 9.95 -9.68 -4.80
CA GLN A 137 11.24 -9.77 -5.51
C GLN A 137 11.28 -10.97 -6.46
N ASN A 138 10.78 -12.13 -6.02
CA ASN A 138 10.70 -13.34 -6.84
C ASN A 138 9.73 -13.19 -8.02
N ILE A 139 8.58 -12.54 -7.80
CA ILE A 139 7.64 -12.23 -8.89
C ILE A 139 8.29 -11.27 -9.88
N MET A 140 8.89 -10.18 -9.39
CA MET A 140 9.56 -9.19 -10.24
C MET A 140 10.67 -9.84 -11.08
N ARG A 141 11.48 -10.73 -10.50
CA ARG A 141 12.49 -11.50 -11.23
C ARG A 141 11.87 -12.37 -12.33
N LYS A 142 10.80 -13.11 -12.04
CA LYS A 142 10.12 -13.96 -13.03
C LYS A 142 9.48 -13.15 -14.16
N VAL A 143 8.92 -11.97 -13.86
CA VAL A 143 8.37 -11.04 -14.86
C VAL A 143 9.50 -10.52 -15.76
N ASN A 144 10.65 -10.16 -15.19
CA ASN A 144 11.82 -9.71 -15.95
C ASN A 144 12.39 -10.79 -16.86
N GLU A 145 12.37 -12.05 -16.41
CA GLU A 145 12.76 -13.21 -17.20
C GLU A 145 11.70 -13.58 -18.27
N LYS A 146 10.66 -12.76 -18.49
CA LYS A 146 9.51 -12.99 -19.39
C LYS A 146 8.76 -14.31 -19.14
N LYS A 147 8.86 -14.87 -17.93
CA LYS A 147 8.27 -16.18 -17.59
C LYS A 147 6.78 -16.12 -17.22
N ILE A 148 6.18 -14.92 -17.12
CA ILE A 148 4.78 -14.76 -16.71
C ILE A 148 4.06 -13.78 -17.65
N PRO A 149 3.09 -14.23 -18.47
CA PRO A 149 2.39 -13.38 -19.43
C PRO A 149 1.26 -12.53 -18.84
N LEU A 150 0.81 -12.81 -17.61
CA LEU A 150 -0.46 -12.26 -17.11
C LEU A 150 -0.38 -10.80 -16.61
N PHE A 151 0.78 -10.31 -16.16
CA PHE A 151 0.89 -8.97 -15.55
C PHE A 151 2.21 -8.22 -15.81
N PRO A 152 2.71 -8.11 -17.06
CA PRO A 152 3.97 -7.40 -17.33
C PRO A 152 3.92 -5.93 -16.87
N ASN A 153 2.76 -5.27 -17.02
CA ASN A 153 2.63 -3.82 -16.82
C ASN A 153 2.59 -3.38 -15.35
N ILE A 154 2.14 -4.25 -14.44
CA ILE A 154 1.97 -3.87 -13.02
C ILE A 154 3.34 -3.68 -12.36
N TYR A 155 4.27 -4.62 -12.58
CA TYR A 155 5.62 -4.54 -12.02
C TYR A 155 6.58 -3.71 -12.87
N SER A 156 6.35 -3.56 -14.19
CA SER A 156 7.19 -2.68 -15.01
C SER A 156 7.02 -1.21 -14.66
N GLY A 157 5.82 -0.78 -14.21
CA GLY A 157 5.60 0.58 -13.71
C GLY A 157 6.32 0.89 -12.40
N VAL A 158 6.68 -0.14 -11.61
CA VAL A 158 7.53 0.04 -10.41
C VAL A 158 9.00 0.22 -10.79
N LYS A 159 9.40 -0.29 -11.95
CA LYS A 159 10.76 -0.13 -12.50
C LYS A 159 10.99 1.21 -13.18
N SER A 160 9.96 2.03 -13.40
CA SER A 160 10.21 3.33 -14.01
C SER A 160 10.99 4.17 -13.00
N GLU A 161 12.32 4.18 -13.16
CA GLU A 161 13.30 5.12 -12.60
C GLU A 161 13.03 6.57 -13.08
N ILE A 162 11.78 6.88 -13.43
CA ILE A 162 11.28 8.25 -13.48
C ILE A 162 11.32 8.68 -12.02
N GLN A 163 12.45 9.27 -11.64
CA GLN A 163 12.69 9.82 -10.33
C GLN A 163 11.46 10.62 -9.93
N LYS A 164 10.75 10.13 -8.91
CA LYS A 164 9.57 10.83 -8.44
C LYS A 164 10.04 12.18 -7.89
N PRO A 165 9.29 13.27 -8.16
CA PRO A 165 9.65 14.59 -7.64
C PRO A 165 9.88 14.51 -6.13
N GLY A 166 11.08 14.84 -5.68
CA GLY A 166 11.42 14.84 -4.25
C GLY A 166 12.41 13.76 -3.80
N THR A 167 12.69 12.73 -4.61
CA THR A 167 13.63 11.65 -4.22
C THR A 167 14.55 11.24 -5.36
N TYR A 168 15.85 11.25 -5.08
CA TYR A 168 16.91 10.94 -6.02
C TYR A 168 17.81 9.85 -5.45
N LYS A 169 18.22 8.91 -6.28
CA LYS A 169 19.15 7.84 -5.93
C LYS A 169 20.37 7.91 -6.83
N GLY A 170 21.56 7.87 -6.24
CA GLY A 170 22.79 8.09 -6.99
C GLY A 170 24.04 7.94 -6.16
N PHE A 171 25.18 8.15 -6.81
CA PHE A 171 26.50 8.07 -6.20
C PHE A 171 27.01 9.46 -5.84
N VAL A 172 27.67 9.55 -4.69
CA VAL A 172 28.40 10.74 -4.25
C VAL A 172 29.69 10.86 -5.06
N GLY A 173 29.93 12.03 -5.66
CA GLY A 173 31.15 12.38 -6.36
C GLY A 173 32.09 13.20 -5.47
N GLU A 174 32.68 14.26 -6.01
CA GLU A 174 33.51 15.17 -5.24
C GLU A 174 32.67 15.95 -4.21
N MET A 175 33.21 16.15 -3.02
CA MET A 175 32.54 16.83 -1.91
C MET A 175 33.30 18.12 -1.56
N ASN A 176 32.56 19.16 -1.20
CA ASN A 176 33.10 20.44 -0.79
C ASN A 176 32.20 21.05 0.30
N GLY A 177 32.45 20.69 1.55
CA GLY A 177 31.75 21.23 2.71
C GLY A 177 30.30 20.78 2.80
N ASN A 178 29.34 21.66 2.45
CA ASN A 178 27.91 21.31 2.44
C ASN A 178 27.39 20.91 1.05
N ARG A 179 28.27 20.80 0.05
CA ARG A 179 27.92 20.46 -1.32
C ARG A 179 28.62 19.19 -1.77
N PHE A 180 27.98 18.43 -2.65
CA PHE A 180 28.62 17.31 -3.31
C PHE A 180 28.07 17.09 -4.72
N GLU A 181 28.92 16.55 -5.60
CA GLU A 181 28.49 16.07 -6.91
C GLU A 181 27.67 14.80 -6.76
N PHE A 182 26.61 14.69 -7.55
CA PHE A 182 25.69 13.56 -7.49
C PHE A 182 25.45 13.02 -8.89
N THR A 183 25.77 11.74 -9.07
CA THR A 183 25.52 11.04 -10.33
C THR A 183 24.33 10.12 -10.16
N PHE A 184 23.28 10.32 -10.95
CA PHE A 184 22.08 9.50 -10.86
C PHE A 184 22.37 8.03 -11.16
N SER A 185 21.81 7.13 -10.34
CA SER A 185 21.81 5.69 -10.64
C SER A 185 20.57 5.38 -11.48
N ARG A 186 20.66 5.60 -12.80
CA ARG A 186 19.65 5.17 -13.79
C ARG A 186 20.11 3.86 -14.46
N GLY A 187 19.64 2.71 -13.98
CA GLY A 187 19.77 1.44 -14.70
C GLY A 187 21.20 0.94 -14.97
N ILE A 188 21.35 0.21 -16.08
CA ILE A 188 22.55 -0.59 -16.46
C ILE A 188 23.66 0.27 -17.10
N THR A 189 23.34 1.50 -17.49
CA THR A 189 24.29 2.42 -18.13
C THR A 189 24.30 3.73 -17.36
N PRO A 190 25.42 4.10 -16.70
CA PRO A 190 25.54 5.39 -16.04
C PRO A 190 25.49 6.49 -17.11
N GLU A 191 24.35 7.15 -17.25
CA GLU A 191 24.34 8.47 -17.86
C GLU A 191 24.96 9.44 -16.86
N THR A 192 26.07 10.06 -17.25
CA THR A 192 26.89 11.00 -16.49
C THR A 192 26.22 12.38 -16.35
N GLU A 193 24.94 12.42 -16.03
CA GLU A 193 24.31 13.65 -15.58
C GLU A 193 24.75 13.90 -14.14
N VAL A 194 25.80 14.71 -13.98
CA VAL A 194 26.32 15.15 -12.69
C VAL A 194 25.56 16.40 -12.28
N VAL A 195 24.94 16.34 -11.10
CA VAL A 195 24.18 17.45 -10.51
C VAL A 195 24.80 17.79 -9.17
N GLN A 196 24.86 19.07 -8.80
CA GLN A 196 25.25 19.45 -7.45
C GLN A 196 24.10 19.27 -6.47
N VAL A 197 24.39 18.64 -5.34
CA VAL A 197 23.49 18.56 -4.20
C VAL A 197 24.00 19.51 -3.12
N VAL A 198 23.11 20.36 -2.61
CA VAL A 198 23.37 21.29 -1.51
C VAL A 198 22.63 20.79 -0.27
N ALA A 199 23.36 20.40 0.77
CA ALA A 199 22.80 20.02 2.06
C ALA A 199 22.34 21.27 2.86
N LEU A 200 21.47 21.04 3.86
CA LEU A 200 21.03 22.10 4.77
C LEU A 200 22.22 22.81 5.44
N GLU A 201 22.06 24.11 5.70
CA GLU A 201 23.07 24.91 6.37
C GLU A 201 23.47 24.28 7.72
N GLY A 202 24.77 24.23 7.99
CA GLY A 202 25.34 23.64 9.20
C GLY A 202 25.57 22.13 9.13
N ILE A 203 25.21 21.47 8.03
CA ILE A 203 25.55 20.06 7.80
C ILE A 203 26.79 19.98 6.90
N ASN A 204 27.90 19.45 7.44
CA ASN A 204 29.08 19.10 6.66
C ASN A 204 28.93 17.68 6.12
N VAL A 205 28.79 17.51 4.80
CA VAL A 205 28.61 16.18 4.19
C VAL A 205 29.86 15.32 4.31
N ASP A 206 31.04 15.94 4.38
CA ASP A 206 32.34 15.28 4.54
C ASP A 206 32.44 14.46 5.85
N ASP A 207 31.61 14.77 6.85
CA ASP A 207 31.64 14.10 8.15
C ASP A 207 30.96 12.71 8.13
N TYR A 208 30.16 12.39 7.09
CA TYR A 208 29.34 11.16 7.07
C TYR A 208 29.15 10.51 5.70
N LEU A 209 29.67 11.10 4.63
CA LEU A 209 29.67 10.54 3.28
C LEU A 209 31.10 10.43 2.75
N ASP A 210 31.32 9.42 1.92
CA ASP A 210 32.54 9.19 1.17
C ASP A 210 32.24 9.26 -0.33
N SER A 211 33.20 9.72 -1.14
CA SER A 211 33.09 9.64 -2.61
C SER A 211 32.92 8.18 -3.05
N GLY A 212 31.94 7.94 -3.92
CA GLY A 212 31.53 6.61 -4.36
C GLY A 212 30.39 6.00 -3.55
N ASP A 213 29.97 6.63 -2.45
CA ASP A 213 28.83 6.16 -1.67
C ASP A 213 27.54 6.19 -2.49
N LEU A 214 26.77 5.11 -2.43
CA LEU A 214 25.39 5.11 -2.91
C LEU A 214 24.51 5.80 -1.87
N VAL A 215 23.81 6.87 -2.25
CA VAL A 215 22.95 7.65 -1.36
C VAL A 215 21.55 7.85 -1.93
N PHE A 216 20.57 7.98 -1.04
CA PHE A 216 19.29 8.61 -1.32
C PHE A 216 19.33 10.07 -0.89
N VAL A 217 18.96 10.96 -1.80
CA VAL A 217 18.81 12.39 -1.57
C VAL A 217 17.34 12.74 -1.68
N ALA A 218 16.79 13.33 -0.63
CA ALA A 218 15.44 13.87 -0.59
C ALA A 218 15.52 15.40 -0.72
N GLY A 219 14.96 15.95 -1.79
CA GLY A 219 15.17 17.35 -2.14
C GLY A 219 14.39 17.83 -3.36
N SER A 220 14.44 19.13 -3.63
CA SER A 220 13.86 19.74 -4.83
C SER A 220 14.98 20.18 -5.78
N ILE A 221 14.81 19.94 -7.08
CA ILE A 221 15.70 20.52 -8.10
C ILE A 221 15.28 21.97 -8.34
N LYS A 222 16.22 22.90 -8.22
CA LYS A 222 16.08 24.30 -8.61
C LYS A 222 17.35 24.71 -9.34
N ASP A 223 17.20 25.29 -10.52
CA ASP A 223 18.32 25.82 -11.33
C ASP A 223 19.45 24.80 -11.60
N GLY A 224 19.10 23.51 -11.72
CA GLY A 224 20.07 22.44 -11.97
C GLY A 224 20.84 21.99 -10.72
N GLU A 225 20.47 22.45 -9.52
CA GLU A 225 20.99 21.97 -8.23
C GLU A 225 19.87 21.28 -7.43
N ILE A 226 20.22 20.25 -6.67
CA ILE A 226 19.30 19.59 -5.73
C ILE A 226 19.50 20.23 -4.35
N THR A 227 18.52 21.00 -3.88
CA THR A 227 18.47 21.42 -2.48
C THR A 227 17.95 20.27 -1.62
N ALA A 228 18.84 19.61 -0.89
CA ALA A 228 18.52 18.45 -0.08
C ALA A 228 18.02 18.86 1.31
N TYR A 229 16.85 18.35 1.69
CA TYR A 229 16.36 18.41 3.07
C TYR A 229 16.64 17.11 3.84
N GLY A 230 17.15 16.08 3.16
CA GLY A 230 17.50 14.80 3.77
C GLY A 230 18.44 13.97 2.90
N ILE A 231 19.46 13.38 3.50
CA ILE A 231 20.42 12.50 2.82
C ILE A 231 20.57 11.22 3.62
N LYS A 232 20.64 10.08 2.93
CA LYS A 232 20.82 8.78 3.56
C LYS A 232 21.74 7.87 2.75
N LYS A 233 22.81 7.38 3.37
CA LYS A 233 23.69 6.35 2.83
C LYS A 233 22.95 5.00 2.69
N LEU A 234 23.07 4.40 1.51
CA LEU A 234 22.49 3.11 1.10
C LEU A 234 23.52 1.99 1.10
N ARG A 235 24.36 1.96 2.13
CA ARG A 235 25.37 0.94 2.40
C ARG A 235 26.57 0.95 1.45
#